data_AF-A0A0Q9YG90-F1
#
_entry.id   AF-A0A0Q9YG90-F1
#
_cell.length_a   1.000
_cell.length_b   1.000
_cell.length_c   1.000
_cell.angle_alpha   90.00
_cell.angle_beta   90.00
_cell.angle_gamma   90.00
#
_symmetry.space_group_name_H-M   'P 1'
#
loop_
_entity.id
_entity.type
_entity.pdbx_description
1 polymer ?
#
loop_
_entity_poly.entity_id
_entity_poly.type
_entity_poly.pdbx_seq_one_letter_code
_entity_poly.pdbx_strand_id
1 'polypeptide(L)'
;MIELLLALLHFIAGATGVLLVYGGDYIPPAKHILISGVVLTIVYYTTTFILQHRSKKAKRLVMFSITVYISVFLSSYLYSVWTFDKLFSAEVIMKVILFMLLLVSVYGNILYMRAETSYKKKRGNQRIQVPRKESLIEKYKNRNQEPEQEVILILGESTENE
;
A
#
# COMPACT_ATOMS: atom_id res chain seq x y z
N MET A 1 14.40 -7.13 9.95
CA MET A 1 15.05 -7.83 8.82
C MET A 1 14.14 -8.90 8.22
N ILE A 2 13.55 -9.76 9.06
CA ILE A 2 12.64 -10.86 8.65
C ILE A 2 11.46 -10.37 7.77
N GLU A 3 10.78 -9.27 8.13
CA GLU A 3 9.67 -8.73 7.33
C GLU A 3 10.05 -8.38 5.89
N LEU A 4 11.25 -7.82 5.70
CA LEU A 4 11.74 -7.44 4.39
C LEU A 4 12.01 -8.70 3.55
N LEU A 5 12.59 -9.73 4.18
CA LEU A 5 12.85 -11.01 3.53
C LEU A 5 11.55 -11.67 3.11
N LEU A 6 10.53 -11.71 3.97
CA LEU A 6 9.20 -12.23 3.65
C LEU A 6 8.54 -11.43 2.52
N ALA A 7 8.61 -10.10 2.57
CA ALA A 7 8.06 -9.25 1.51
C ALA A 7 8.79 -9.46 0.17
N LEU A 8 10.10 -9.69 0.21
CA LEU A 8 10.92 -9.96 -0.98
C LEU A 8 10.63 -11.35 -1.55
N LEU A 9 10.44 -12.36 -0.70
CA LEU A 9 9.97 -13.68 -1.12
C LEU A 9 8.58 -13.60 -1.76
N HIS A 10 7.67 -12.83 -1.17
CA HIS A 10 6.33 -12.57 -1.71
C HIS A 10 6.40 -11.96 -3.12
N PHE A 11 7.28 -10.97 -3.30
CA PHE A 11 7.53 -10.32 -4.58
C PHE A 11 8.16 -11.27 -5.62
N ILE A 12 9.19 -12.02 -5.24
CA ILE A 12 9.85 -12.99 -6.13
C ILE A 12 8.84 -14.03 -6.60
N ALA A 13 8.01 -14.57 -5.71
CA ALA A 13 6.99 -15.55 -6.05
C ALA A 13 5.91 -14.97 -7.01
N GLY A 14 5.55 -13.70 -6.84
CA GLY A 14 4.67 -13.00 -7.80
C GLY A 14 5.36 -12.81 -9.16
N ALA A 15 6.63 -12.42 -9.17
CA ALA A 15 7.41 -12.22 -10.39
C ALA A 15 7.64 -13.53 -11.16
N THR A 16 7.93 -14.65 -10.49
CA THR A 16 7.98 -15.97 -11.13
C THR A 16 6.61 -16.37 -11.69
N GLY A 17 5.52 -16.05 -11.01
CA GLY A 17 4.16 -16.23 -11.55
C GLY A 17 3.96 -15.50 -12.88
N VAL A 18 4.41 -14.24 -12.98
CA VAL A 18 4.38 -13.47 -14.23
C VAL A 18 5.24 -14.12 -15.31
N LEU A 19 6.47 -14.53 -14.98
CA LEU A 19 7.39 -15.15 -15.94
C LEU A 19 6.84 -16.47 -16.50
N LEU A 20 6.26 -17.31 -15.64
CA LEU A 20 5.66 -18.59 -16.05
C LEU A 20 4.48 -18.36 -17.01
N VAL A 21 3.55 -17.47 -16.63
CA VAL A 21 2.37 -17.16 -17.47
C VAL A 21 2.77 -16.49 -18.78
N TYR A 22 3.75 -15.58 -18.77
CA TYR A 22 4.19 -14.88 -19.98
C TYR A 22 5.04 -15.77 -20.90
N GLY A 23 5.88 -16.64 -20.33
CA GLY A 23 6.69 -17.61 -21.05
C GLY A 23 5.83 -18.65 -21.77
N GLY A 24 4.72 -19.08 -21.16
CA GLY A 24 3.80 -20.06 -21.74
C GLY A 24 4.21 -21.52 -21.48
N ASP A 25 5.38 -21.76 -20.88
CA ASP A 25 5.88 -23.11 -20.56
C ASP A 25 4.98 -23.84 -19.54
N TYR A 26 4.44 -23.09 -18.58
CA TYR A 26 3.52 -23.59 -17.59
C TYR A 26 2.58 -22.47 -17.13
N ILE A 27 1.27 -22.69 -17.28
CA ILE A 27 0.25 -21.76 -16.82
C ILE A 27 -0.30 -22.29 -15.50
N PRO A 28 0.07 -21.71 -14.35
CA PRO A 28 -0.39 -22.18 -13.06
C PRO A 28 -1.92 -22.03 -12.99
N PRO A 29 -2.67 -23.03 -12.51
CA PRO A 29 -4.10 -22.88 -12.30
C PRO A 29 -4.42 -21.71 -11.37
N ALA A 30 -5.45 -20.91 -11.71
CA ALA A 30 -5.84 -19.73 -10.94
C ALA A 30 -6.00 -20.00 -9.43
N LYS A 31 -6.48 -21.19 -9.06
CA LYS A 31 -6.61 -21.63 -7.65
C LYS A 31 -5.26 -21.64 -6.92
N HIS A 32 -4.19 -22.13 -7.55
CA HIS A 32 -2.86 -22.17 -6.93
C HIS A 32 -2.31 -20.77 -6.68
N ILE A 33 -2.46 -19.87 -7.66
CA ILE A 33 -2.03 -18.46 -7.55
C ILE A 33 -2.75 -17.76 -6.39
N LEU A 34 -4.07 -17.99 -6.27
CA LEU A 34 -4.88 -17.43 -5.20
C LEU A 34 -4.42 -17.97 -3.83
N ILE A 35 -4.27 -19.29 -3.70
CA ILE A 35 -3.85 -19.93 -2.44
C ILE A 35 -2.46 -19.43 -2.04
N SER A 36 -1.48 -19.45 -2.95
CA SER A 36 -0.11 -18.99 -2.64
C SER A 36 -0.09 -17.52 -2.23
N GLY A 37 -0.82 -16.67 -2.97
CA GLY A 37 -0.90 -15.24 -2.67
C GLY A 37 -1.53 -14.96 -1.31
N VAL A 38 -2.64 -15.64 -1.00
CA VAL A 38 -3.35 -15.49 0.29
C VAL A 38 -2.49 -16.02 1.45
N VAL A 39 -1.93 -17.22 1.32
CA VAL A 39 -1.08 -17.83 2.37
C VAL A 39 0.12 -16.94 2.67
N LEU A 40 0.87 -16.50 1.65
CA LEU A 40 2.03 -15.63 1.85
C LEU A 40 1.64 -14.28 2.48
N THR A 41 0.46 -13.76 2.13
CA THR A 41 -0.05 -12.51 2.72
C THR A 41 -0.42 -12.69 4.19
N ILE A 42 -1.09 -13.79 4.55
CA ILE A 42 -1.41 -14.12 5.94
C ILE A 42 -0.12 -14.28 6.74
N VAL A 43 0.83 -15.07 6.25
CA VAL A 43 2.14 -15.28 6.90
C VAL A 43 2.84 -13.95 7.14
N TYR A 44 2.85 -13.04 6.16
CA TYR A 44 3.44 -11.72 6.35
C TYR A 44 2.76 -10.93 7.48
N TYR A 45 1.43 -10.87 7.50
CA TYR A 45 0.70 -10.10 8.50
C TYR A 45 0.76 -10.72 9.90
N THR A 46 0.72 -12.04 10.03
CA THR A 46 0.89 -12.72 11.32
C THR A 46 2.29 -12.48 11.87
N THR A 47 3.33 -12.58 11.04
CA THR A 47 4.72 -12.32 11.47
C THR A 47 4.91 -10.87 11.90
N THR A 48 4.34 -9.93 11.14
CA THR A 48 4.35 -8.48 11.48
C THR A 48 3.63 -8.22 12.81
N PHE A 49 2.51 -8.92 13.06
CA PHE A 49 1.74 -8.80 14.30
C PHE A 49 2.53 -9.31 15.51
N ILE A 50 3.15 -10.49 15.39
CA ILE A 50 3.92 -11.12 16.47
C ILE A 50 5.17 -10.32 16.82
N LEU A 51 5.93 -9.88 15.80
CA LEU A 51 7.19 -9.17 16.01
C LEU A 51 7.00 -7.69 16.36
N GLN A 52 5.78 -7.16 16.24
CA GLN A 52 5.40 -5.74 16.44
C GLN A 52 6.23 -4.73 15.63
N HIS A 53 7.05 -5.21 14.70
CA HIS A 53 7.86 -4.39 13.82
C HIS A 53 6.96 -3.90 12.68
N ARG A 54 7.25 -2.71 12.14
CA ARG A 54 6.40 -2.11 11.08
C ARG A 54 7.25 -1.42 10.03
N SER A 55 7.88 -2.20 9.15
CA SER A 55 8.60 -1.65 8.00
C SER A 55 7.64 -1.10 6.93
N LYS A 56 7.67 0.21 6.71
CA LYS A 56 6.91 0.86 5.61
C LYS A 56 7.33 0.33 4.24
N LYS A 57 8.63 0.05 4.05
CA LYS A 57 9.16 -0.48 2.79
C LYS A 57 8.63 -1.90 2.51
N ALA A 58 8.66 -2.77 3.51
CA ALA A 58 8.13 -4.14 3.38
C ALA A 58 6.63 -4.13 3.08
N LYS A 59 5.85 -3.30 3.79
CA LYS A 59 4.41 -3.16 3.53
C LYS A 59 4.12 -2.73 2.08
N ARG A 60 4.85 -1.73 1.55
CA ARG A 60 4.68 -1.28 0.17
C ARG A 60 5.00 -2.37 -0.84
N LEU A 61 6.05 -3.15 -0.59
CA LEU A 61 6.44 -4.27 -1.44
C LEU A 61 5.38 -5.38 -1.45
N VAL A 62 4.79 -5.71 -0.29
CA VAL A 62 3.68 -6.67 -0.20
C VAL A 62 2.44 -6.16 -0.93
N MET A 63 2.06 -4.88 -0.75
CA MET A 63 0.92 -4.30 -1.48
C MET A 63 1.13 -4.36 -3.00
N PHE A 64 2.33 -4.05 -3.47
CA PHE A 64 2.69 -4.20 -4.88
C PHE A 64 2.56 -5.66 -5.32
N SER A 65 3.11 -6.59 -4.55
CA SER A 65 3.07 -8.02 -4.86
C SER A 65 1.62 -8.53 -4.94
N ILE A 66 0.73 -8.10 -4.04
CA ILE A 66 -0.70 -8.44 -4.08
C ILE A 66 -1.32 -8.02 -5.42
N THR A 67 -1.03 -6.82 -5.93
CA THR A 67 -1.55 -6.39 -7.24
C THR A 67 -1.00 -7.23 -8.40
N VAL A 68 0.24 -7.72 -8.29
CA VAL A 68 0.80 -8.69 -9.25
C VAL A 68 0.05 -10.03 -9.16
N TYR A 69 -0.19 -10.56 -7.95
CA TYR A 69 -0.98 -11.79 -7.79
C TYR A 69 -2.37 -11.67 -8.40
N ILE A 70 -3.06 -10.54 -8.21
CA ILE A 70 -4.37 -10.29 -8.82
C ILE A 70 -4.27 -10.30 -10.34
N SER A 71 -3.24 -9.66 -10.90
CA SER A 71 -3.02 -9.62 -12.36
C SER A 71 -2.79 -11.02 -12.94
N VAL A 72 -1.92 -11.81 -12.30
CA VAL A 72 -1.62 -13.20 -12.69
C VAL A 72 -2.83 -14.10 -12.52
N PHE A 73 -3.57 -13.95 -11.42
CA PHE A 73 -4.80 -14.69 -11.15
C PHE A 73 -5.87 -14.44 -12.21
N LEU A 74 -6.16 -13.18 -12.52
CA LEU A 74 -7.18 -12.82 -13.51
C LEU A 74 -6.79 -13.29 -14.91
N SER A 75 -5.53 -13.15 -15.27
CA SER A 75 -5.00 -13.63 -16.56
C SER A 75 -5.11 -15.16 -16.68
N SER A 76 -4.66 -15.91 -15.67
CA SER A 76 -4.77 -17.38 -15.65
C SER A 76 -6.22 -17.86 -15.61
N TYR A 77 -7.10 -17.18 -14.85
CA TYR A 77 -8.52 -17.48 -14.84
C TYR A 77 -9.13 -17.31 -16.22
N LEU A 78 -8.80 -16.21 -16.90
CA LEU A 78 -9.30 -15.96 -18.23
C LEU A 78 -8.82 -17.01 -19.23
N TYR A 79 -7.56 -17.43 -19.17
CA TYR A 79 -7.05 -18.54 -19.97
C TYR A 79 -7.90 -19.81 -19.82
N SER A 80 -8.31 -20.13 -18.58
CA SER A 80 -9.11 -21.34 -18.31
C SER A 80 -10.57 -21.26 -18.76
N VAL A 81 -11.14 -20.06 -18.89
CA VAL A 81 -12.54 -19.82 -19.25
C VAL A 81 -12.69 -19.38 -20.72
N TRP A 82 -11.59 -19.10 -21.40
CA TRP A 82 -11.61 -18.63 -22.78
C TRP A 82 -12.13 -19.71 -23.73
N THR A 83 -13.19 -19.40 -24.46
CA THR A 83 -13.83 -20.32 -25.43
C THR A 83 -13.83 -19.78 -26.87
N PHE A 84 -13.40 -18.53 -27.07
CA PHE A 84 -13.44 -17.84 -28.35
C PHE A 84 -12.14 -18.02 -29.13
N ASP A 85 -11.83 -19.26 -29.51
CA ASP A 85 -10.59 -19.59 -30.25
C ASP A 85 -10.57 -19.11 -31.70
N LYS A 86 -11.72 -18.66 -32.23
CA LYS A 86 -11.84 -18.24 -33.65
C LYS A 86 -11.14 -16.92 -33.97
N LEU A 87 -10.90 -16.05 -32.99
CA LEU A 87 -10.30 -14.73 -33.20
C LEU A 87 -8.89 -14.64 -32.62
N PHE A 88 -8.67 -15.24 -31.46
CA PHE A 88 -7.38 -15.27 -30.77
C PHE A 88 -7.27 -16.54 -29.96
N SER A 89 -6.05 -17.09 -29.88
CA SER A 89 -5.79 -18.19 -28.95
C SER A 89 -5.89 -17.70 -27.50
N ALA A 90 -6.37 -18.57 -26.62
CA ALA A 90 -6.44 -18.31 -25.18
C ALA A 90 -5.10 -17.81 -24.62
N GLU A 91 -3.98 -18.35 -25.10
CA GLU A 91 -2.63 -17.95 -24.69
C GLU A 91 -2.29 -16.49 -25.05
N VAL A 92 -2.61 -16.05 -26.28
CA VAL A 92 -2.33 -14.68 -26.73
C VAL A 92 -3.13 -13.68 -25.89
N ILE A 93 -4.41 -13.95 -25.69
CA ILE A 93 -5.28 -13.07 -24.89
C ILE A 93 -4.85 -13.02 -23.43
N MET A 94 -4.49 -14.16 -22.85
CA MET A 94 -3.95 -14.25 -21.51
C MET A 94 -2.73 -13.32 -21.34
N LYS A 95 -1.78 -13.35 -22.28
CA LYS A 95 -0.57 -12.50 -22.25
C LYS A 95 -0.90 -11.02 -22.41
N VAL A 96 -1.79 -10.67 -23.34
CA VAL A 96 -2.22 -9.27 -23.56
C VAL A 96 -2.90 -8.72 -22.31
N ILE A 97 -3.79 -9.49 -21.69
CA ILE A 97 -4.50 -9.06 -20.49
C ILE A 97 -3.58 -9.01 -19.28
N LEU A 98 -2.65 -9.95 -19.15
CA LEU A 98 -1.61 -9.88 -18.13
C LEU A 98 -0.83 -8.57 -18.25
N PHE A 99 -0.37 -8.23 -19.46
CA PHE A 99 0.38 -7.00 -19.71
C PHE A 99 -0.43 -5.75 -19.34
N MET A 100 -1.69 -5.68 -19.78
CA MET A 100 -2.58 -4.55 -19.46
C MET A 100 -2.82 -4.43 -17.93
N LEU A 101 -3.09 -5.54 -17.26
CA LEU A 101 -3.31 -5.56 -15.81
C LEU A 101 -2.05 -5.19 -15.03
N LEU A 102 -0.86 -5.61 -15.48
CA LEU A 102 0.40 -5.22 -14.88
C LEU A 102 0.65 -3.71 -15.04
N LEU A 103 0.37 -3.15 -16.22
CA LEU A 103 0.51 -1.71 -16.46
C LEU A 103 -0.40 -0.90 -15.52
N VAL A 104 -1.68 -1.30 -15.42
CA VAL A 104 -2.64 -0.70 -14.48
C VAL A 104 -2.18 -0.86 -13.03
N SER A 105 -1.67 -2.05 -12.66
CA SER A 105 -1.19 -2.33 -11.31
C SER A 105 0.02 -1.47 -10.93
N VAL A 106 1.02 -1.38 -11.81
CA VAL A 106 2.21 -0.55 -11.59
C VAL A 106 1.81 0.92 -11.44
N TYR A 107 1.01 1.43 -12.37
CA TYR A 107 0.56 2.81 -12.33
C TYR A 107 -0.29 3.10 -11.09
N GLY A 108 -1.20 2.20 -10.73
CA GLY A 108 -2.05 2.29 -9.54
C GLY A 108 -1.23 2.32 -8.24
N ASN A 109 -0.18 1.50 -8.13
CA ASN A 109 0.72 1.53 -6.98
C ASN A 109 1.49 2.86 -6.88
N ILE A 110 1.96 3.41 -8.00
CA ILE A 110 2.63 4.72 -8.04
C ILE A 110 1.67 5.82 -7.59
N LEU A 111 0.45 5.84 -8.13
CA LEU A 111 -0.60 6.80 -7.73
C LEU A 111 -0.93 6.68 -6.24
N TYR A 112 -1.09 5.47 -5.73
CA TYR A 112 -1.33 5.23 -4.31
C TYR A 112 -0.20 5.79 -3.42
N MET A 113 1.06 5.52 -3.78
CA MET A 113 2.22 6.05 -3.04
C MET A 113 2.30 7.58 -3.07
N ARG A 114 1.94 8.18 -4.21
CA ARG A 114 1.86 9.65 -4.36
C ARG A 114 0.74 10.23 -3.50
N ALA A 115 -0.44 9.60 -3.51
CA ALA A 115 -1.58 10.01 -2.70
C ALA A 115 -1.28 9.90 -1.20
N GLU A 116 -0.64 8.81 -0.76
CA GLU A 116 -0.23 8.61 0.63
C GLU A 116 0.73 9.72 1.10
N THR A 117 1.71 10.08 0.25
CA THR A 117 2.69 11.14 0.54
C THR A 117 2.02 12.52 0.59
N SER A 118 1.15 12.82 -0.37
CA SER A 118 0.39 14.07 -0.44
C SER A 118 -0.52 14.25 0.79
N TYR A 119 -1.26 13.19 1.16
CA TYR A 119 -2.12 13.18 2.34
C TYR A 119 -1.33 13.43 3.63
N LYS A 120 -0.18 12.77 3.79
CA LYS A 120 0.71 12.98 4.94
C LYS A 120 1.26 14.40 5.01
N LYS A 121 1.64 14.98 3.87
CA LYS A 121 2.11 16.38 3.78
C LYS A 121 1.02 17.35 4.20
N LYS A 122 -0.21 17.18 3.68
CA LYS A 122 -1.35 18.03 4.03
C LYS A 122 -1.72 17.94 5.52
N ARG A 123 -1.76 16.73 6.10
CA ARG A 123 -2.03 16.53 7.53
C ARG A 123 -0.90 17.05 8.43
N GLY A 124 0.36 16.93 7.99
CA GLY A 124 1.52 17.52 8.67
C GLY A 124 1.41 19.04 8.76
N ASN A 125 1.04 19.71 7.66
CA ASN A 125 0.83 21.15 7.64
C ASN A 125 -0.41 21.59 8.45
N GLN A 126 -1.46 20.77 8.52
CA GLN A 126 -2.67 21.09 9.29
C GLN A 126 -2.49 20.94 10.82
N ARG A 127 -1.52 20.15 11.30
CA ARG A 127 -1.25 20.03 12.75
C ARG A 127 -0.68 21.30 13.38
N ILE A 128 -0.11 22.20 12.58
CA ILE A 128 0.50 23.45 13.07
C ILE A 128 -0.54 24.58 13.13
N GLN A 129 -1.62 24.51 12.33
CA GLN A 129 -2.59 25.61 12.19
C GLN A 129 -3.93 25.40 12.90
N VAL A 130 -4.23 24.19 13.39
CA VAL A 130 -5.48 23.95 14.12
C VAL A 130 -5.16 23.93 15.61
N PRO A 131 -5.43 25.00 16.39
CA PRO A 131 -5.42 24.88 17.84
C PRO A 131 -6.37 23.75 18.22
N ARG A 132 -5.89 22.86 19.10
CA ARG A 132 -6.65 21.71 19.61
C ARG A 132 -8.02 22.22 20.05
N LYS A 133 -9.10 21.81 19.36
CA LYS A 133 -10.46 22.10 19.84
C LYS A 133 -10.61 21.37 21.17
N GLU A 134 -10.53 22.13 22.25
CA GLU A 134 -10.72 21.64 23.61
C GLU A 134 -12.03 20.87 23.68
N SER A 135 -11.96 19.66 24.26
CA SER A 135 -13.16 18.91 24.62
C SER A 135 -13.98 19.74 25.63
N LEU A 136 -15.32 19.64 25.59
CA LEU A 136 -16.19 20.29 26.59
C LEU A 136 -15.81 19.92 28.04
N ILE A 137 -15.18 18.75 28.21
CA ILE A 137 -14.66 18.25 29.49
C ILE A 137 -13.37 18.99 29.89
N GLU A 138 -12.46 19.26 28.93
CA GLU A 138 -11.24 20.06 29.17
C GLU A 138 -11.61 21.51 29.52
N LYS A 139 -12.62 22.09 28.84
CA LYS A 139 -13.15 23.43 29.16
C LYS A 139 -13.73 23.56 30.56
N TYR A 140 -14.41 22.52 31.05
CA TYR A 140 -15.00 22.54 32.39
C TYR A 140 -13.94 22.32 33.48
N LYS A 141 -12.91 21.52 33.19
CA LYS A 141 -11.77 21.29 34.09
C LYS A 141 -10.88 22.54 34.23
N ASN A 142 -10.62 23.23 33.12
CA ASN A 142 -9.84 24.48 33.12
C ASN A 142 -10.60 25.67 33.71
N ARG A 143 -11.93 25.58 33.90
CA ARG A 143 -12.72 26.63 34.56
C ARG A 143 -12.48 26.71 36.07
N ASN A 144 -11.98 25.63 36.67
CA ASN A 144 -11.69 25.52 38.11
C ASN A 144 -10.18 25.61 38.42
N GLN A 145 -9.33 25.84 37.41
CA GLN A 145 -7.91 26.09 37.60
C GLN A 145 -7.70 27.60 37.48
N GLU A 146 -7.18 28.23 38.53
CA GLU A 146 -6.74 29.63 38.48
C GLU A 146 -5.71 29.77 37.35
N PRO A 147 -5.72 30.88 36.59
CA PRO A 147 -4.82 31.06 35.47
C PRO A 147 -3.39 31.15 35.99
N GLU A 148 -2.62 30.07 35.84
CA GLU A 148 -1.16 30.18 35.87
C GLU A 148 -0.78 31.16 34.76
N GLN A 149 -0.06 32.23 35.15
CA GLN A 149 0.43 33.25 34.23
C GLN A 149 1.38 32.59 33.23
N GLU A 150 0.84 32.11 32.10
CA GLU A 150 1.63 31.74 30.95
C GLU A 150 2.28 33.03 30.41
N VAL A 151 3.57 33.19 30.72
CA VAL A 151 4.44 34.19 30.10
C VAL A 151 4.51 33.88 28.60
N ILE A 152 3.71 34.60 27.82
CA ILE A 152 3.80 34.59 26.36
C ILE A 152 5.07 35.36 26.00
N LEU A 153 6.16 34.64 25.73
CA LEU A 153 7.34 35.20 25.08
C LEU A 153 7.00 35.54 23.63
N ILE A 154 6.61 36.79 23.38
CA ILE A 154 6.53 37.36 22.04
C ILE A 154 7.98 37.63 21.59
N LEU A 155 8.62 36.61 21.00
CA LEU A 155 9.88 36.78 20.28
C LEU A 155 9.57 37.38 18.90
N GLY A 156 9.55 38.70 18.84
CA GLY A 156 9.31 39.42 17.59
C GLY A 156 9.02 40.91 17.75
N GLU A 157 9.80 41.63 18.55
CA GLU A 157 9.98 43.06 18.29
C GLU A 157 11.27 43.22 17.48
N SER A 158 11.10 43.40 16.17
CA SER A 158 12.08 44.09 15.35
C SER A 158 11.34 45.11 14.50
N THR A 159 11.18 46.31 15.02
CA THR A 159 11.26 47.52 14.21
C THR A 159 12.05 48.55 15.03
N GLU A 160 13.14 48.99 14.43
CA GLU A 160 14.17 49.88 14.95
C GLU A 160 13.62 51.22 15.43
N ASN A 161 14.35 51.81 16.38
CA ASN A 161 14.33 53.24 16.67
C ASN A 161 14.56 54.05 15.38
N GLU A 162 13.62 54.93 15.03
CA GLU A 162 13.79 56.39 14.84
C GLU A 162 12.45 57.05 14.45
#